data_AF-Q9U7G6-F1
#
_entry.id   AF-Q9U7G6-F1
#
_cell.length_a   1.000
_cell.length_b   1.000
_cell.length_c   1.000
_cell.angle_alpha   90.00
_cell.angle_beta   90.00
_cell.angle_gamma   90.00
#
_symmetry.space_group_name_H-M   'P 1'
#
loop_
_entity.id
_entity.type
_entity.pdbx_description
1 polymer ?
#
loop_
_entity_poly.entity_id
_entity_poly.type
_entity_poly.pdbx_seq_one_letter_code
_entity_poly.pdbx_strand_id
1 'polypeptide(L)' 'DYNLESISNYNSNARHKLLAEVCMAAKYEGNSINTHYTPHEQANPDTKSQLCTVL' A
#
# COMPACT_ATOMS: atom_id res chain seq x y z
N ASP A 1 0.15 8.00 7.10
CA ASP A 1 -1.24 8.51 6.98
C ASP A 1 -1.41 9.98 6.60
N TYR A 2 -0.35 10.81 6.60
CA TYR A 2 -0.48 12.25 6.33
C TYR A 2 -1.01 12.62 4.93
N ASN A 3 -0.90 11.70 3.96
CA ASN A 3 -1.27 11.94 2.56
C ASN A 3 -2.79 11.97 2.32
N LEU A 4 -3.59 11.43 3.25
CA LEU A 4 -5.05 11.33 3.11
C LEU A 4 -5.79 12.47 3.82
N GLU A 5 -5.12 13.25 4.67
CA GLU A 5 -5.74 14.32 5.49
C GLU A 5 -6.08 15.58 4.68
N SER A 6 -5.60 15.71 3.44
CA SER A 6 -5.71 16.93 2.62
C SER A 6 -6.67 16.83 1.42
N ILE A 7 -7.50 15.79 1.33
CA ILE A 7 -8.40 15.60 0.18
C ILE A 7 -9.56 16.61 0.25
N SER A 8 -9.32 17.83 -0.25
CA SER A 8 -10.30 18.90 -0.31
C SER A 8 -11.35 18.64 -1.40
N ASN A 9 -12.61 18.58 -0.96
CA ASN A 9 -13.87 18.75 -1.69
C ASN A 9 -14.07 17.97 -3.01
N TYR A 10 -15.03 17.05 -2.95
CA TYR A 10 -15.44 16.07 -3.94
C TYR A 10 -15.89 16.71 -5.28
N ASN A 11 -14.98 16.83 -6.25
CA ASN A 11 -15.34 16.97 -7.67
C ASN A 11 -14.81 15.73 -8.44
N SER A 12 -15.31 15.44 -9.64
CA SER A 12 -14.90 14.25 -10.41
C SER A 12 -13.37 14.15 -10.62
N ASN A 13 -12.67 15.28 -10.74
CA ASN A 13 -11.21 15.34 -10.76
C ASN A 13 -10.58 14.97 -9.41
N ALA A 14 -11.23 15.28 -8.28
CA ALA A 14 -10.78 14.81 -6.96
C ALA A 14 -10.83 13.28 -6.87
N ARG A 15 -11.83 12.62 -7.45
CA ARG A 15 -11.90 11.14 -7.50
C ARG A 15 -10.79 10.55 -8.36
N HIS A 16 -10.52 11.12 -9.54
CA HIS A 16 -9.45 10.62 -10.42
C HIS A 16 -8.05 10.86 -9.84
N LYS A 17 -7.84 12.00 -9.18
CA LYS A 17 -6.60 12.28 -8.43
C LYS A 17 -6.42 11.33 -7.26
N LEU A 18 -7.46 11.15 -6.44
CA LEU A 18 -7.44 10.22 -5.31
C LEU A 18 -7.15 8.79 -5.77
N LEU A 19 -7.79 8.34 -6.85
CA LEU A 19 -7.53 7.01 -7.40
C LEU A 19 -6.08 6.87 -7.85
N ALA A 20 -5.52 7.87 -8.53
CA ALA A 20 -4.12 7.85 -8.96
C ALA A 20 -3.15 7.82 -7.77
N GLU A 21 -3.40 8.62 -6.74
CA GLU A 21 -2.60 8.66 -5.51
C GLU A 21 -2.66 7.33 -4.76
N VAL A 22 -3.85 6.75 -4.59
CA VAL A 22 -4.05 5.44 -3.95
C VAL A 22 -3.37 4.33 -4.75
N CYS A 23 -3.51 4.32 -6.09
CA CYS A 23 -2.83 3.33 -6.92
C CYS A 23 -1.31 3.43 -6.85
N MET A 24 -0.78 4.67 -6.78
CA MET A 24 0.66 4.88 -6.65
C MET A 24 1.17 4.42 -5.28
N ALA A 25 0.46 4.74 -4.20
CA ALA A 25 0.78 4.25 -2.86
C ALA A 25 0.76 2.72 -2.81
N ALA A 26 -0.31 2.08 -3.31
CA ALA A 26 -0.42 0.63 -3.36
C ALA A 26 0.72 -0.05 -4.15
N LYS A 27 1.18 0.57 -5.25
CA LYS A 27 2.34 0.08 -6.00
C LYS A 27 3.63 0.13 -5.16
N TYR A 28 3.88 1.21 -4.45
CA TYR A 28 5.08 1.33 -3.62
C TYR A 28 5.06 0.35 -2.44
N GLU A 29 3.92 0.23 -1.77
CA GLU A 29 3.74 -0.75 -0.69
C GLU A 29 3.93 -2.19 -1.19
N GLY A 30 3.31 -2.53 -2.33
CA GLY A 30 3.49 -3.85 -2.96
C GLY A 30 4.94 -4.15 -3.35
N ASN A 31 5.69 -3.15 -3.82
CA ASN A 31 7.12 -3.30 -4.08
C ASN A 31 7.93 -3.50 -2.79
N SER A 32 7.59 -2.82 -1.71
CA SER A 32 8.23 -3.00 -0.39
C SER A 32 8.06 -4.45 0.09
N ILE A 33 6.85 -5.00 -0.01
CA ILE A 33 6.55 -6.42 0.26
C ILE A 33 7.43 -7.35 -0.58
N ASN A 34 7.43 -7.16 -1.91
CA ASN A 34 8.12 -8.06 -2.83
C ASN A 34 9.66 -7.99 -2.72
N THR A 35 10.23 -6.95 -2.13
CA THR A 35 11.70 -6.79 -2.02
C THR A 35 12.23 -7.12 -0.64
N HIS A 36 11.57 -6.64 0.42
CA HIS A 36 12.07 -6.74 1.78
C HIS A 36 11.53 -7.99 2.50
N TYR A 37 10.33 -8.45 2.13
CA TYR A 37 9.63 -9.49 2.89
C TYR A 37 9.58 -10.86 2.20
N THR A 38 9.88 -10.94 0.91
CA THR A 38 10.07 -12.20 0.16
C THR A 38 11.04 -13.18 0.81
N PRO A 39 12.19 -12.76 1.37
CA PRO A 39 13.07 -13.68 2.13
C PRO A 39 12.39 -14.24 3.38
N HIS A 40 11.56 -13.43 4.05
CA HIS A 40 10.82 -13.84 5.24
C HIS A 40 9.64 -14.77 4.91
N GLU A 41 9.01 -14.63 3.73
CA GLU A 41 8.01 -15.60 3.23
C GLU A 41 8.59 -16.99 2.99
N GLN A 42 9.82 -17.06 2.50
CA GLN A 42 10.50 -18.34 2.24
C GLN A 42 10.94 -19.02 3.55
N ALA A 43 11.35 -18.22 4.54
CA ALA A 43 11.76 -18.73 5.84
C ALA A 43 10.57 -19.09 6.77
N ASN A 44 9.39 -18.50 6.55
CA ASN A 44 8.21 -18.69 7.42
C ASN A 44 6.94 -19.00 6.59
N PRO A 45 6.89 -20.17 5.90
CA PRO A 45 5.80 -20.51 5.00
C PRO A 45 4.42 -20.60 5.69
N ASP A 46 4.38 -20.95 6.98
CA ASP A 46 3.15 -21.09 7.77
C ASP A 46 2.62 -19.77 8.32
N THR A 47 3.42 -18.70 8.30
CA THR A 47 3.05 -17.39 8.88
C THR A 47 3.10 -16.24 7.89
N LYS A 48 3.01 -16.53 6.58
CA LYS A 48 2.95 -15.49 5.52
C LYS A 48 1.89 -14.40 5.78
N SER A 49 0.78 -14.75 6.44
CA SER A 49 -0.26 -13.78 6.85
C SER A 49 0.22 -12.72 7.84
N GLN A 50 1.31 -12.96 8.58
CA GLN A 50 1.92 -11.98 9.49
C GLN A 50 2.53 -10.81 8.72
N LEU A 51 2.94 -11.00 7.46
CA LEU A 51 3.42 -9.91 6.61
C LEU A 51 2.33 -8.87 6.34
N CYS A 52 1.07 -9.30 6.28
CA CYS A 52 -0.09 -8.40 6.17
C CYS A 52 -0.39 -7.66 7.48
N THR A 53 0.22 -8.04 8.61
CA THR A 53 -0.07 -7.45 9.93
C THR A 53 0.95 -6.36 10.32
N VAL A 54 2.08 -6.25 9.62
CA VAL A 54 3.13 -5.23 9.88
C VAL A 54 2.99 -3.99 8.99
N LEU A 55 2.08 -4.03 8.02
CA LEU A 55 1.74 -2.95 7.09
C LEU A 55 0.54 -2.15 7.62
#